data_AF-A0A0R1LTQ8-F1
#
_entry.id   AF-A0A0R1LTQ8-F1
#
_cell.length_a   1.000
_cell.length_b   1.000
_cell.length_c   1.000
_cell.angle_alpha   90.00
_cell.angle_beta   90.00
_cell.angle_gamma   90.00
#
_symmetry.space_group_name_H-M   'P 1'
#
loop_
_entity.id
_entity.type
_entity.pdbx_description
1 polymer ?
#
loop_
_entity_poly.entity_id
_entity_poly.type
_entity_poly.pdbx_seq_one_letter_code
_entity_poly.pdbx_strand_id
1 'polypeptide(L)'
;MKTKLTLEMEKTLYETCLEAGNVVVEEVTMPDDQGIVDTLSYQRLPDGKTDWRCYELKVTKSDFHSKAKLSFIGNYNYFVLPLALYHELAAEIPAEIGVLSYQAYDEAQLATATEPVLAPGYLTVEKKPRYQELALDETALMDHFLYSLAREVRKAKRVETGISQYGTERLYKELKKRHQHYDIYNPADNFYARFIDETRSSAVTALQEEVDALNFEIAKLQQQLTKGAPK
;
A
#
# COMPACT_ATOMS: atom_id res chain seq x y z
N MET A 1 7.54 1.29 -10.06
CA MET A 1 7.16 0.91 -8.68
C MET A 1 5.97 1.78 -8.30
N LYS A 2 4.89 1.22 -7.73
CA LYS A 2 3.73 2.03 -7.31
C LYS A 2 4.17 3.02 -6.22
N THR A 3 3.61 4.23 -6.25
CA THR A 3 3.91 5.25 -5.22
C THR A 3 3.15 4.93 -3.93
N LYS A 4 3.58 5.49 -2.80
CA LYS A 4 2.86 5.34 -1.52
C LYS A 4 1.41 5.79 -1.63
N LEU A 5 1.18 6.96 -2.25
CA LEU A 5 -0.15 7.53 -2.45
C LEU A 5 -1.04 6.61 -3.32
N THR A 6 -0.49 6.01 -4.36
CA THR A 6 -1.22 5.04 -5.19
C THR A 6 -1.72 3.86 -4.35
N LEU A 7 -0.85 3.28 -3.52
CA LEU A 7 -1.21 2.16 -2.65
C LEU A 7 -2.24 2.55 -1.59
N GLU A 8 -2.13 3.76 -1.05
CA GLU A 8 -3.09 4.29 -0.08
C GLU A 8 -4.49 4.45 -0.71
N MET A 9 -4.56 5.01 -1.92
CA MET A 9 -5.80 5.17 -2.68
C MET A 9 -6.42 3.84 -3.08
N GLU A 10 -5.62 2.89 -3.59
CA GLU A 10 -6.05 1.52 -3.93
C GLU A 10 -6.69 0.85 -2.72
N LYS A 11 -6.00 0.86 -1.57
CA LYS A 11 -6.52 0.30 -0.33
C LYS A 11 -7.81 0.98 0.13
N THR A 12 -7.86 2.30 0.12
CA THR A 12 -9.08 3.02 0.53
C THR A 12 -10.26 2.71 -0.39
N LEU A 13 -10.04 2.65 -1.70
CA LEU A 13 -11.09 2.31 -2.66
C LEU A 13 -11.60 0.88 -2.44
N TYR A 14 -10.69 -0.07 -2.22
CA TYR A 14 -11.03 -1.46 -1.97
C TYR A 14 -11.94 -1.60 -0.74
N GLU A 15 -11.55 -1.01 0.40
CA GLU A 15 -12.38 -1.02 1.62
C GLU A 15 -13.72 -0.30 1.42
N THR A 16 -13.74 0.84 0.74
CA THR A 16 -14.98 1.58 0.42
C THR A 16 -15.95 0.72 -0.40
N CYS A 17 -15.44 -0.07 -1.36
CA CYS A 17 -16.26 -0.99 -2.14
C CYS A 17 -16.85 -2.11 -1.28
N LEU A 18 -16.06 -2.67 -0.35
CA LEU A 18 -16.53 -3.71 0.57
C LEU A 18 -17.59 -3.19 1.53
N GLU A 19 -17.41 -1.99 2.10
CA GLU A 19 -18.39 -1.34 2.97
C GLU A 19 -19.73 -1.09 2.26
N ALA A 20 -19.68 -0.79 0.95
CA ALA A 20 -20.87 -0.66 0.11
C ALA A 20 -21.53 -2.01 -0.25
N GLY A 21 -20.97 -3.15 0.19
CA GLY A 21 -21.47 -4.49 -0.08
C GLY A 21 -21.16 -4.99 -1.49
N ASN A 22 -20.17 -4.41 -2.18
CA ASN A 22 -19.75 -4.85 -3.50
C ASN A 22 -18.66 -5.92 -3.39
N VAL A 23 -18.61 -6.82 -4.38
CA VAL A 23 -17.43 -7.66 -4.60
C VAL A 23 -16.46 -6.86 -5.46
N VAL A 24 -15.20 -6.79 -5.08
CA VAL A 24 -14.19 -5.93 -5.73
C VAL A 24 -12.91 -6.71 -6.02
N VAL A 25 -12.26 -6.37 -7.13
CA VAL A 25 -10.94 -6.90 -7.49
C VAL A 25 -10.15 -5.86 -8.28
N GLU A 26 -8.85 -5.80 -8.04
CA GLU A 26 -7.92 -4.87 -8.67
C GLU A 26 -7.30 -5.47 -9.96
N GLU A 27 -6.77 -4.60 -10.82
CA GLU A 27 -6.00 -4.94 -12.03
C GLU A 27 -6.69 -6.01 -12.90
N VAL A 28 -7.89 -5.69 -13.40
CA VAL A 28 -8.66 -6.61 -14.27
C VAL A 28 -8.30 -6.36 -15.72
N THR A 29 -7.58 -7.31 -16.33
CA THR A 29 -7.26 -7.25 -17.75
C THR A 29 -8.52 -7.51 -18.57
N MET A 30 -8.80 -6.62 -19.52
CA MET A 30 -9.96 -6.72 -20.42
C MET A 30 -9.59 -7.42 -21.74
N PRO A 31 -10.56 -8.07 -22.41
CA PRO A 31 -10.33 -8.70 -23.70
C PRO A 31 -10.09 -7.64 -24.80
N ASP A 32 -9.74 -8.11 -26.00
CA ASP A 32 -9.60 -7.30 -27.23
C ASP A 32 -8.71 -6.06 -27.10
N ASP A 33 -7.65 -6.16 -26.28
CA ASP A 33 -6.72 -5.06 -26.02
C ASP A 33 -7.44 -3.79 -25.50
N GLN A 34 -8.57 -3.96 -24.79
CA GLN A 34 -9.30 -2.83 -24.21
C GLN A 34 -8.56 -2.19 -23.03
N GLY A 35 -7.56 -2.88 -22.47
CA GLY A 35 -6.69 -2.36 -21.42
C GLY A 35 -6.83 -3.14 -20.12
N ILE A 36 -6.51 -2.48 -19.02
CA ILE A 36 -6.63 -3.03 -17.67
C ILE A 36 -7.44 -2.01 -16.87
N VAL A 37 -8.52 -2.45 -16.24
CA VAL A 37 -9.25 -1.64 -15.27
C VAL A 37 -8.49 -1.71 -13.94
N ASP A 38 -8.16 -0.56 -13.36
CA ASP A 38 -7.41 -0.51 -12.09
C ASP A 38 -8.18 -1.18 -10.96
N THR A 39 -9.49 -0.92 -10.85
CA THR A 39 -10.38 -1.62 -9.91
C THR A 39 -11.76 -1.82 -10.51
N LEU A 40 -12.25 -3.05 -10.47
CA LEU A 40 -13.59 -3.42 -10.93
C LEU A 40 -14.39 -3.91 -9.73
N SER A 41 -15.61 -3.40 -9.58
CA SER A 41 -16.56 -3.91 -8.59
C SER A 41 -17.87 -4.35 -9.23
N TYR A 42 -18.48 -5.34 -8.60
CA TYR A 42 -19.69 -6.02 -9.02
C TYR A 42 -20.67 -6.06 -7.84
N GLN A 43 -21.94 -5.77 -8.13
CA GLN A 43 -23.04 -5.93 -7.18
C GLN A 43 -24.25 -6.58 -7.86
N ARG A 44 -24.80 -7.62 -7.22
CA ARG A 44 -26.07 -8.21 -7.63
C ARG A 44 -27.23 -7.48 -6.96
N LEU A 45 -28.13 -6.94 -7.76
CA LEU A 45 -29.33 -6.25 -7.29
C LEU A 45 -30.46 -7.24 -6.94
N PRO A 46 -31.43 -6.86 -6.08
CA PRO A 46 -32.55 -7.72 -5.71
C PRO A 46 -33.45 -8.14 -6.88
N ASP A 47 -33.50 -7.35 -7.95
CA ASP A 47 -34.25 -7.64 -9.18
C ASP A 47 -33.54 -8.65 -10.09
N GLY A 48 -32.36 -9.13 -9.69
CA GLY A 48 -31.55 -10.06 -10.46
C GLY A 48 -30.72 -9.40 -11.54
N LYS A 49 -30.62 -8.06 -11.59
CA LYS A 49 -29.65 -7.36 -12.43
C LYS A 49 -28.31 -7.24 -11.74
N THR A 50 -27.31 -6.90 -12.53
CA THR A 50 -25.95 -6.67 -12.06
C THR A 50 -25.58 -5.21 -12.32
N ASP A 51 -24.97 -4.58 -11.32
CA ASP A 51 -24.28 -3.31 -11.49
C ASP A 51 -22.76 -3.53 -11.53
N TRP A 52 -22.14 -3.11 -12.63
CA TRP A 52 -20.68 -3.06 -12.77
C TRP A 52 -20.16 -1.64 -12.57
N ARG A 53 -19.12 -1.49 -11.75
CA ARG A 53 -18.46 -0.20 -11.54
C ARG A 53 -16.97 -0.30 -11.82
N CYS A 54 -16.50 0.52 -12.76
CA CYS A 54 -15.07 0.63 -13.08
C CYS A 54 -14.48 1.88 -12.43
N TYR A 55 -13.30 1.73 -11.86
CA TYR A 55 -12.56 2.80 -11.24
C TYR A 55 -11.18 2.90 -11.88
N GLU A 56 -10.84 4.10 -12.35
CA GLU A 56 -9.54 4.45 -12.92
C GLU A 56 -8.84 5.41 -11.95
N LEU A 57 -7.71 4.99 -11.38
CA LEU A 57 -6.95 5.79 -10.43
C LEU A 57 -5.94 6.65 -11.18
N LYS A 58 -5.93 7.96 -10.92
CA LYS A 58 -4.89 8.87 -11.42
C LYS A 58 -4.37 9.72 -10.27
N VAL A 59 -3.07 9.63 -9.99
CA VAL A 59 -2.43 10.34 -8.87
C VAL A 59 -1.79 11.65 -9.29
N THR A 60 -1.46 11.81 -10.58
CA THR A 60 -0.91 13.04 -11.15
C THR A 60 -1.62 13.47 -12.43
N LYS A 61 -1.44 14.73 -12.84
CA LYS A 61 -1.89 15.22 -14.15
C LYS A 61 -1.29 14.42 -15.31
N SER A 62 -0.02 14.03 -15.20
CA SER A 62 0.63 13.20 -16.23
C SER A 62 -0.02 11.83 -16.36
N ASP A 63 -0.49 11.24 -15.26
CA ASP A 63 -1.22 9.97 -15.32
C ASP A 63 -2.56 10.16 -16.01
N PHE A 64 -3.27 11.25 -15.67
CA PHE A 64 -4.57 11.58 -16.25
C PHE A 64 -4.50 11.81 -17.77
N HIS A 65 -3.47 12.50 -18.25
CA HIS A 65 -3.24 12.71 -19.70
C HIS A 65 -2.38 11.63 -20.37
N SER A 66 -2.16 10.49 -19.69
CA SER A 66 -1.37 9.41 -20.27
C SER A 66 -2.06 8.81 -21.50
N LYS A 67 -1.27 8.18 -22.39
CA LYS A 67 -1.80 7.47 -23.58
C LYS A 67 -2.38 6.09 -23.27
N ALA A 68 -2.44 5.71 -21.99
CA ALA A 68 -3.00 4.44 -21.58
C ALA A 68 -4.49 4.39 -21.94
N LYS A 69 -4.96 3.23 -22.39
CA LYS A 69 -6.39 3.03 -22.68
C LYS A 69 -7.18 3.06 -21.38
N LEU A 70 -8.12 4.00 -21.28
CA LEU A 70 -9.08 4.05 -20.17
C LEU A 70 -10.16 3.00 -20.41
N SER A 71 -10.29 2.07 -19.47
CA SER A 71 -11.18 0.91 -19.63
C SER A 71 -12.54 1.15 -18.97
N PHE A 72 -13.29 2.15 -19.44
CA PHE A 72 -14.61 2.49 -18.92
C PHE A 72 -15.73 1.63 -19.53
N ILE A 73 -15.76 0.36 -19.12
CA ILE A 73 -16.70 -0.64 -19.67
C ILE A 73 -17.91 -0.93 -18.76
N GLY A 74 -17.91 -0.39 -17.54
CA GLY A 74 -18.94 -0.65 -16.54
C GLY A 74 -20.19 0.21 -16.72
N ASN A 75 -21.25 -0.11 -15.98
CA ASN A 75 -22.47 0.70 -15.94
C ASN A 75 -22.23 2.06 -15.30
N TYR A 76 -21.32 2.10 -14.31
CA TYR A 76 -20.91 3.32 -13.64
C TYR A 76 -19.39 3.42 -13.64
N ASN A 77 -18.88 4.46 -14.26
CA ASN A 77 -17.44 4.64 -14.46
C ASN A 77 -16.96 5.83 -13.63
N TYR A 78 -15.82 5.67 -12.97
CA TYR A 78 -15.29 6.66 -12.04
C TYR A 78 -13.81 6.93 -12.29
N PHE A 79 -13.43 8.20 -12.17
CA PHE A 79 -12.07 8.54 -11.79
C PHE A 79 -11.93 8.57 -10.27
N VAL A 80 -10.80 8.09 -9.77
CA VAL A 80 -10.42 8.19 -8.37
C VAL A 80 -9.15 9.04 -8.30
N LEU A 81 -9.26 10.22 -7.70
CA LEU A 81 -8.25 11.28 -7.77
C LEU A 81 -7.94 11.82 -6.37
N PRO A 82 -6.72 12.26 -6.07
CA PRO A 82 -6.49 13.14 -4.92
C PRO A 82 -7.35 14.42 -5.04
N LEU A 83 -7.87 14.92 -3.91
CA LEU A 83 -8.74 16.12 -3.92
C LEU A 83 -8.15 17.31 -4.69
N ALA A 84 -6.87 17.62 -4.44
CA ALA A 84 -6.18 18.72 -5.11
C ALA A 84 -6.16 18.53 -6.63
N LEU A 85 -5.91 17.30 -7.10
CA LEU A 85 -5.88 16.98 -8.52
C LEU A 85 -7.28 17.11 -9.17
N TYR A 86 -8.33 16.70 -8.46
CA TYR A 86 -9.70 16.88 -8.95
C TYR A 86 -10.03 18.35 -9.21
N HIS A 87 -9.70 19.25 -8.28
CA HIS A 87 -9.97 20.68 -8.47
C HIS A 87 -9.29 21.26 -9.71
N GLU A 88 -8.12 20.75 -10.07
CA GLU A 88 -7.39 21.20 -11.26
C GLU A 88 -7.96 20.62 -12.57
N LEU A 89 -8.60 19.45 -12.53
CA LEU A 89 -9.05 18.70 -13.71
C LEU A 89 -10.57 18.63 -13.88
N ALA A 90 -11.35 19.19 -12.96
CA ALA A 90 -12.81 19.02 -12.92
C ALA A 90 -13.50 19.37 -14.26
N ALA A 91 -12.98 20.36 -14.99
CA ALA A 91 -13.49 20.78 -16.29
C ALA A 91 -13.19 19.80 -17.44
N GLU A 92 -12.17 18.94 -17.30
CA GLU A 92 -11.72 17.99 -18.32
C GLU A 92 -12.40 16.62 -18.20
N ILE A 93 -13.09 16.37 -17.09
CA ILE A 93 -13.71 15.07 -16.80
C ILE A 93 -15.05 14.95 -17.54
N PRO A 94 -15.25 13.93 -18.41
CA PRO A 94 -16.48 13.76 -19.20
C PRO A 94 -17.74 13.67 -18.32
N ALA A 95 -18.86 14.18 -18.81
CA ALA A 95 -20.10 14.38 -18.03
C ALA A 95 -20.71 13.10 -17.46
N GLU A 96 -20.47 11.98 -18.14
CA GLU A 96 -20.92 10.63 -17.82
C GLU A 96 -20.07 9.93 -16.76
N ILE A 97 -18.83 10.38 -16.56
CA ILE A 97 -17.88 9.78 -15.62
C ILE A 97 -18.01 10.45 -14.24
N GLY A 98 -18.16 9.61 -13.22
CA GLY A 98 -18.18 10.03 -11.81
C GLY A 98 -16.78 10.30 -11.28
N VAL A 99 -16.71 10.95 -10.13
CA VAL A 99 -15.43 11.25 -9.47
C VAL A 99 -15.52 10.97 -7.99
N LEU A 100 -14.55 10.20 -7.51
CA LEU A 100 -14.26 10.01 -6.10
C LEU A 100 -12.96 10.75 -5.75
N SER A 101 -13.01 11.66 -4.79
CA SER A 101 -11.82 12.35 -4.30
C SER A 101 -11.25 11.64 -3.07
N TYR A 102 -9.94 11.41 -3.05
CA TYR A 102 -9.21 10.84 -1.93
C TYR A 102 -8.61 11.91 -1.02
N GLN A 103 -8.78 11.70 0.28
CA GLN A 103 -8.13 12.47 1.34
C GLN A 103 -7.62 11.50 2.42
N ALA A 104 -6.37 11.67 2.84
CA ALA A 104 -5.81 10.91 3.95
C ALA A 104 -6.41 11.36 5.28
N TYR A 105 -6.52 10.45 6.25
CA TYR A 105 -6.86 10.84 7.61
C TYR A 105 -5.72 11.61 8.27
N ASP A 106 -6.06 12.59 9.10
CA ASP A 106 -5.08 13.25 9.95
C ASP A 106 -4.63 12.30 11.09
N GLU A 107 -3.36 12.35 11.46
CA GLU A 107 -2.80 11.58 12.56
C GLU A 107 -3.55 11.85 13.88
N ALA A 108 -3.98 13.10 14.08
CA ALA A 108 -4.79 13.48 15.24
C ALA A 108 -6.17 12.80 15.23
N GLN A 109 -6.79 12.66 14.07
CA GLN A 109 -8.09 11.99 13.93
C GLN A 109 -7.95 10.48 14.18
N LEU A 110 -6.90 9.85 13.64
CA LEU A 110 -6.60 8.43 13.87
C LEU A 110 -6.34 8.13 15.35
N ALA A 111 -5.65 9.02 16.07
CA ALA A 111 -5.37 8.86 17.49
C ALA A 111 -6.63 8.87 18.37
N THR A 112 -7.70 9.51 17.90
CA THR A 112 -8.99 9.60 18.59
C THR A 112 -10.01 8.57 18.12
N ALA A 113 -9.68 7.74 17.14
CA ALA A 113 -10.60 6.76 16.58
C ALA A 113 -10.93 5.68 17.62
N THR A 114 -12.22 5.53 17.92
CA THR A 114 -12.74 4.49 18.81
C THR A 114 -12.91 3.14 18.11
N GLU A 115 -12.91 3.14 16.77
CA GLU A 115 -13.08 1.98 15.92
C GLU A 115 -11.81 1.73 15.08
N PRO A 116 -11.54 0.47 14.68
CA PRO A 116 -10.38 0.15 13.87
C PRO A 116 -10.49 0.79 12.49
N VAL A 117 -9.51 1.63 12.17
CA VAL A 117 -9.41 2.29 10.86
C VAL A 117 -8.82 1.30 9.84
N LEU A 118 -9.65 0.84 8.90
CA LEU A 118 -9.27 -0.17 7.91
C LEU A 118 -8.49 0.41 6.72
N ALA A 119 -8.72 1.70 6.41
CA ALA A 119 -8.17 2.40 5.26
C ALA A 119 -7.35 3.65 5.68
N PRO A 120 -6.29 4.02 4.94
CA PRO A 120 -5.44 5.18 5.27
C PRO A 120 -6.11 6.55 5.06
N GLY A 121 -7.32 6.57 4.50
CA GLY A 121 -8.08 7.79 4.21
C GLY A 121 -9.51 7.44 3.84
N TYR A 122 -10.24 8.41 3.27
CA TYR A 122 -11.62 8.25 2.83
C TYR A 122 -11.82 8.78 1.40
N LEU A 123 -12.91 8.35 0.78
CA LEU A 123 -13.35 8.82 -0.52
C LEU A 123 -14.62 9.67 -0.40
N THR A 124 -14.66 10.79 -1.10
CA THR A 124 -15.85 11.65 -1.21
C THR A 124 -16.37 11.64 -2.65
N VAL A 125 -17.68 11.54 -2.83
CA VAL A 125 -18.31 11.61 -4.15
C VAL A 125 -18.42 13.08 -4.57
N GLU A 126 -17.52 13.53 -5.45
CA GLU A 126 -17.52 14.89 -5.98
C GLU A 126 -18.46 15.05 -7.17
N LYS A 127 -18.60 13.98 -7.96
CA LYS A 127 -19.44 13.94 -9.15
C LYS A 127 -20.08 12.56 -9.27
N LYS A 128 -21.40 12.52 -9.39
CA LYS A 128 -22.13 11.26 -9.61
C LYS A 128 -21.93 10.78 -11.05
N PRO A 129 -21.65 9.49 -11.27
CA PRO A 129 -21.58 8.94 -12.62
C PRO A 129 -22.98 8.88 -13.24
N ARG A 130 -23.03 8.74 -14.55
CA ARG A 130 -24.26 8.41 -15.27
C ARG A 130 -24.24 6.94 -15.65
N TYR A 131 -25.42 6.32 -15.62
CA TYR A 131 -25.59 4.95 -16.10
C TYR A 131 -25.22 4.87 -17.59
N GLN A 132 -24.48 3.83 -17.94
CA GLN A 132 -24.13 3.46 -19.30
C GLN A 132 -24.46 1.97 -19.53
N GLU A 133 -24.82 1.64 -20.76
CA GLU A 133 -24.89 0.24 -21.18
C GLU A 133 -23.48 -0.35 -21.18
N LEU A 134 -23.36 -1.65 -20.88
CA LEU A 134 -22.07 -2.32 -20.88
C LEU A 134 -21.47 -2.28 -22.29
N ALA A 135 -20.18 -1.92 -22.37
CA ALA A 135 -19.46 -1.90 -23.64
C ALA A 135 -19.11 -3.31 -24.16
N LEU A 136 -19.27 -4.32 -23.31
CA LEU A 136 -18.90 -5.70 -23.55
C LEU A 136 -19.98 -6.64 -22.99
N ASP A 137 -20.08 -7.84 -23.57
CA ASP A 137 -20.95 -8.90 -23.10
C ASP A 137 -20.74 -9.21 -21.60
N GLU A 138 -21.84 -9.24 -20.83
CA GLU A 138 -21.79 -9.41 -19.38
C GLU A 138 -21.10 -10.73 -18.97
N THR A 139 -21.24 -11.80 -19.76
CA THR A 139 -20.60 -13.10 -19.49
C THR A 139 -19.09 -12.99 -19.61
N ALA A 140 -18.61 -12.34 -20.68
CA ALA A 140 -17.18 -12.10 -20.85
C ALA A 140 -16.63 -11.24 -19.70
N LEU A 141 -17.38 -10.24 -19.22
CA LEU A 141 -16.93 -9.39 -18.10
C LEU A 141 -16.81 -10.22 -16.82
N MET A 142 -17.80 -11.07 -16.59
CA MET A 142 -17.84 -11.97 -15.44
C MET A 142 -16.67 -12.96 -15.45
N ASP A 143 -16.31 -13.52 -16.61
CA ASP A 143 -15.18 -14.45 -16.72
C ASP A 143 -13.86 -13.76 -16.34
N HIS A 144 -13.59 -12.57 -16.89
CA HIS A 144 -12.39 -11.80 -16.58
C HIS A 144 -12.31 -11.38 -15.10
N PHE A 145 -13.46 -11.01 -14.52
CA PHE A 145 -13.58 -10.73 -13.10
C PHE A 145 -13.27 -11.97 -12.25
N LEU A 146 -13.85 -13.13 -12.58
CA LEU A 146 -13.63 -14.39 -11.87
C LEU A 146 -12.17 -14.85 -11.95
N TYR A 147 -11.53 -14.75 -13.14
CA TYR A 147 -10.11 -15.08 -13.30
C TYR A 147 -9.21 -14.16 -12.48
N SER A 148 -9.57 -12.88 -12.35
CA SER A 148 -8.85 -11.91 -11.53
C SER A 148 -9.00 -12.22 -10.04
N LEU A 149 -10.20 -12.57 -9.57
CA LEU A 149 -10.40 -13.05 -8.19
C LEU A 149 -9.59 -14.32 -7.92
N ALA A 150 -9.62 -15.29 -8.84
CA ALA A 150 -8.83 -16.52 -8.70
C ALA A 150 -7.31 -16.25 -8.71
N ARG A 151 -6.85 -15.19 -9.39
CA ARG A 151 -5.46 -14.74 -9.36
C ARG A 151 -5.10 -14.21 -7.97
N GLU A 152 -5.94 -13.37 -7.35
CA GLU A 152 -5.69 -12.86 -6.00
C GLU A 152 -5.71 -13.98 -4.94
N VAL A 153 -6.67 -14.92 -5.03
CA VAL A 153 -6.69 -16.11 -4.16
C VAL A 153 -5.42 -16.95 -4.32
N ARG A 154 -4.93 -17.15 -5.55
CA ARG A 154 -3.66 -17.86 -5.78
C ARG A 154 -2.47 -17.11 -5.19
N LYS A 155 -2.41 -15.78 -5.32
CA LYS A 155 -1.35 -14.98 -4.67
C LYS A 155 -1.39 -15.16 -3.15
N ALA A 156 -2.56 -15.07 -2.53
CA ALA A 156 -2.71 -15.25 -1.09
C ALA A 156 -2.25 -16.65 -0.62
N LYS A 157 -2.69 -17.72 -1.28
CA LYS A 157 -2.26 -19.10 -0.97
C LYS A 157 -0.75 -19.32 -1.14
N ARG A 158 -0.12 -18.64 -2.11
CA ARG A 158 1.35 -18.67 -2.30
C ARG A 158 2.10 -17.98 -1.17
N VAL A 159 1.53 -16.90 -0.60
CA VAL A 159 2.12 -16.21 0.55
C VAL A 159 2.05 -17.11 1.80
N GLU A 160 0.90 -17.73 2.05
CA GLU A 160 0.67 -18.61 3.21
C GLU A 160 1.64 -19.80 3.27
N THR A 161 1.94 -20.40 2.12
CA THR A 161 2.85 -21.54 1.97
C THR A 161 4.33 -21.14 1.89
N GLY A 162 4.62 -19.84 1.71
CA GLY A 162 5.96 -19.28 1.71
C GLY A 162 6.91 -19.90 0.67
N ILE A 163 8.14 -20.18 1.10
CA ILE A 163 9.23 -20.65 0.24
C ILE A 163 9.10 -22.15 -0.11
N SER A 164 8.30 -22.89 0.68
CA SER A 164 8.16 -24.35 0.57
C SER A 164 7.64 -24.83 -0.79
N GLN A 165 6.97 -23.95 -1.54
CA GLN A 165 6.42 -24.28 -2.87
C GLN A 165 7.46 -24.34 -3.99
N TYR A 166 8.64 -23.76 -3.79
CA TYR A 166 9.67 -23.69 -4.82
C TYR A 166 10.65 -24.85 -4.64
N GLY A 167 10.89 -25.61 -5.71
CA GLY A 167 11.94 -26.63 -5.70
C GLY A 167 13.31 -26.03 -5.37
N THR A 168 14.12 -26.79 -4.63
CA THR A 168 15.44 -26.36 -4.14
C THR A 168 16.33 -25.76 -5.23
N GLU A 169 16.29 -26.30 -6.46
CA GLU A 169 17.06 -25.76 -7.58
C GLU A 169 16.64 -24.34 -7.99
N ARG A 170 15.34 -24.03 -7.96
CA ARG A 170 14.83 -22.71 -8.33
C ARG A 170 15.21 -21.68 -7.28
N LEU A 171 15.14 -22.07 -6.01
CA LEU A 171 15.62 -21.25 -4.90
C LEU A 171 17.13 -21.00 -5.01
N TYR A 172 17.90 -22.04 -5.33
CA TYR A 172 19.34 -21.91 -5.51
C TYR A 172 19.72 -21.01 -6.70
N LYS A 173 19.01 -21.12 -7.82
CA LYS A 173 19.22 -20.22 -8.98
C LYS A 173 18.90 -18.77 -8.66
N GLU A 174 17.79 -18.50 -7.97
CA GLU A 174 17.42 -17.14 -7.54
C GLU A 174 18.41 -16.58 -6.51
N LEU A 175 18.83 -17.39 -5.54
CA LEU A 175 19.89 -17.03 -4.58
C LEU A 175 21.19 -16.69 -5.31
N LYS A 176 21.63 -17.51 -6.25
CA LYS A 176 22.85 -17.27 -7.04
C LYS A 176 22.77 -15.99 -7.88
N LYS A 177 21.61 -15.73 -8.49
CA LYS A 177 21.37 -14.51 -9.28
C LYS A 177 21.38 -13.24 -8.42
N ARG A 178 20.80 -13.31 -7.22
CA ARG A 178 20.82 -12.20 -6.25
C ARG A 178 22.21 -12.00 -5.64
N HIS A 179 22.92 -13.09 -5.38
CA HIS A 179 24.30 -13.07 -4.87
C HIS A 179 25.26 -12.38 -5.84
N GLN A 180 25.06 -12.51 -7.16
CA GLN A 180 25.85 -11.77 -8.17
C GLN A 180 25.72 -10.23 -8.06
N HIS A 181 24.68 -9.73 -7.40
CA HIS A 181 24.43 -8.30 -7.19
C HIS A 181 24.57 -7.90 -5.71
N TYR A 182 24.88 -8.86 -4.82
CA TYR A 182 25.07 -8.63 -3.40
C TYR A 182 26.57 -8.51 -3.15
N ASP A 183 27.08 -7.28 -3.16
CA ASP A 183 28.49 -7.03 -2.87
C ASP A 183 28.74 -7.19 -1.37
N ILE A 184 29.07 -8.42 -0.96
CA ILE A 184 29.35 -8.82 0.44
C ILE A 184 30.47 -7.94 1.05
N TYR A 185 31.30 -7.33 0.21
CA TYR A 185 32.45 -6.52 0.60
C TYR A 185 32.19 -5.02 0.67
N ASN A 186 30.94 -4.55 0.47
CA ASN A 186 30.59 -3.17 0.79
C ASN A 186 30.13 -3.05 2.27
N PRO A 187 30.93 -2.47 3.18
CA PRO A 187 30.62 -2.46 4.62
C PRO A 187 29.34 -1.70 4.97
N ALA A 188 28.91 -0.77 4.12
CA ALA A 188 27.71 0.05 4.34
C ALA A 188 26.40 -0.74 4.22
N ASP A 189 26.38 -1.81 3.42
CA ASP A 189 25.17 -2.59 3.09
C ASP A 189 25.13 -3.99 3.73
N ASN A 190 26.21 -4.40 4.40
CA ASN A 190 26.28 -5.70 5.06
C ASN A 190 25.56 -5.68 6.41
N PHE A 191 24.35 -6.27 6.42
CA PHE A 191 23.50 -6.36 7.62
C PHE A 191 24.21 -7.01 8.83
N TYR A 192 25.01 -8.06 8.61
CA TYR A 192 25.74 -8.72 9.70
C TYR A 192 26.83 -7.83 10.28
N ALA A 193 27.56 -7.10 9.43
CA ALA A 193 28.56 -6.16 9.89
C ALA A 193 27.93 -5.04 10.71
N ARG A 194 26.82 -4.44 10.23
CA ARG A 194 26.06 -3.42 10.97
C ARG A 194 25.52 -3.92 12.30
N PHE A 195 24.93 -5.11 12.32
CA PHE A 195 24.41 -5.70 13.55
C PHE A 195 25.52 -5.93 14.59
N ILE A 196 26.69 -6.43 14.17
CA ILE A 196 27.84 -6.60 15.06
C ILE A 196 28.33 -5.25 15.59
N ASP A 197 28.39 -4.23 14.73
CA ASP A 197 28.87 -2.90 15.10
C ASP A 197 27.90 -2.17 16.05
N GLU A 198 26.59 -2.22 15.77
CA GLU A 198 25.55 -1.67 16.64
C GLU A 198 25.54 -2.37 18.01
N THR A 199 25.72 -3.71 18.04
CA THR A 199 25.81 -4.47 19.30
C THR A 199 27.07 -4.10 20.09
N ARG A 200 28.22 -3.98 19.42
CA ARG A 200 29.48 -3.56 20.06
C ARG A 200 29.40 -2.14 20.58
N SER A 201 28.88 -1.21 19.78
CA SER A 201 28.71 0.19 20.19
C SER A 201 27.80 0.29 21.40
N SER A 202 26.68 -0.45 21.41
CA SER A 202 25.75 -0.46 22.55
C SER A 202 26.42 -1.00 23.83
N ALA A 203 27.21 -2.08 23.71
CA ALA A 203 27.95 -2.63 24.84
C ALA A 203 29.04 -1.67 25.36
N VAL A 204 29.76 -0.97 24.47
CA VAL A 204 30.76 0.02 24.84
C VAL A 204 30.13 1.20 25.57
N THR A 205 29.00 1.72 25.07
CA THR A 205 28.27 2.81 25.72
C THR A 205 27.81 2.41 27.12
N ALA A 206 27.22 1.22 27.28
CA ALA A 206 26.77 0.74 28.59
C ALA A 206 27.93 0.61 29.61
N LEU A 207 29.08 0.09 29.18
CA LEU A 207 30.27 0.01 30.04
C LEU A 207 30.82 1.39 30.40
N GLN A 208 30.79 2.35 29.47
CA GLN A 208 31.24 3.71 29.74
C GLN A 208 30.35 4.39 30.78
N GLU A 209 29.03 4.23 30.68
CA GLU A 209 28.08 4.73 31.67
C GLU A 209 28.33 4.15 33.07
N GLU A 210 28.65 2.86 33.16
CA GLU A 210 28.98 2.19 34.42
C GLU A 210 30.30 2.72 35.02
N VAL A 211 31.33 2.88 34.19
CA VAL A 211 32.62 3.46 34.61
C VAL A 211 32.46 4.90 35.09
N ASP A 212 31.66 5.70 34.40
CA ASP A 212 31.40 7.09 34.78
C ASP A 212 30.64 7.18 36.11
N ALA A 213 29.67 6.29 36.34
CA ALA A 213 28.96 6.18 37.61
C ALA A 213 29.91 5.79 38.77
N LEU A 214 30.78 4.80 38.56
CA LEU A 214 31.77 4.38 39.56
C LEU A 214 32.77 5.50 39.88
N ASN A 215 33.27 6.21 38.86
CA ASN A 215 34.16 7.35 39.05
C ASN A 215 33.49 8.47 39.86
N PHE A 216 32.21 8.72 39.62
CA PHE A 216 31.44 9.68 40.39
C PHE A 216 31.28 9.26 41.86
N GLU A 217 31.01 7.98 42.13
CA GLU A 217 30.95 7.44 43.50
C GLU A 217 32.30 7.52 44.21
N ILE A 218 33.40 7.17 43.54
CA ILE A 218 34.76 7.28 44.06
C ILE A 218 35.07 8.74 44.43
N ALA A 219 34.74 9.70 43.55
CA ALA A 219 34.94 11.11 43.83
C ALA A 219 34.14 11.58 45.06
N LYS A 220 32.90 11.12 45.20
CA LYS A 220 32.05 11.42 46.36
C LYS A 220 32.64 10.85 47.67
N LEU A 221 33.13 9.61 47.64
CA LEU A 221 33.78 8.97 48.78
C LEU A 221 35.08 9.68 49.16
N GLN A 222 35.91 10.05 48.18
CA GLN A 222 37.13 10.83 48.41
C GLN A 222 36.84 12.20 49.03
N GLN A 223 35.76 12.87 48.60
CA GLN A 223 35.32 14.13 49.18
C GLN A 223 34.81 13.98 50.63
N GLN A 224 34.17 12.86 50.95
CA GLN A 224 33.75 12.54 52.32
C GLN A 224 34.95 12.25 53.23
N LEU A 225 35.95 11.51 52.73
CA LEU A 225 37.22 11.24 53.45
C LEU A 225 38.00 12.53 53.74
N THR A 226 38.08 13.46 52.78
CA THR A 226 38.75 14.76 52.99
C THR A 226 37.99 15.69 53.95
N LYS A 227 36.66 15.57 54.05
CA LYS A 227 35.85 16.31 55.04
C LYS A 227 35.84 15.67 56.44
N GLY A 228 36.17 14.38 56.55
CA GLY A 228 36.21 13.63 57.81
C GLY A 228 37.58 13.56 58.49
N ALA A 229 38.63 14.13 57.91
CA ALA A 229 39.96 14.15 58.52
C ALA A 229 40.02 15.20 59.66
N PRO A 230 40.26 14.81 60.92
CA PRO A 230 40.44 15.77 62.01
C PRO A 230 41.71 16.59 61.78
N LYS A 231 41.61 17.90 62.01
CA LYS A 231 42.77 18.81 62.10
C LYS A 231 43.64 18.49 63.30
#